data_AF-A0A9E3H0B4-F1
#
_entry.id   AF-A0A9E3H0B4-F1
#
_cell.length_a   1.000
_cell.length_b   1.000
_cell.length_c   1.000
_cell.angle_alpha   90.00
_cell.angle_beta   90.00
_cell.angle_gamma   90.00
#
_symmetry.space_group_name_H-M   'P 1'
#
loop_
_entity.id
_entity.type
_entity.pdbx_description
1 polymer ?
#
loop_
_entity_poly.entity_id
_entity_poly.type
_entity_poly.pdbx_seq_one_letter_code
_entity_poly.pdbx_strand_id
1 'polypeptide(L)'
;MAAIELYSQRQRKLAESGKADVYRYDIMPEPLRVQTCHIWRDALGIGSHQFTSNIWEHIHKILAKEKGVFALGGRYDGDRARCEKWFLGTDFEGAIDTVGLCLVISSSLLPPWTTMIGFRSG
;
A
#
# COMPACT_ATOMS: atom_id res chain seq x y z
N MET A 1 7.44 -16.42 4.58
CA MET A 1 6.41 -15.37 4.52
C MET A 1 5.44 -15.74 3.43
N ALA A 2 4.13 -15.72 3.70
CA ALA A 2 3.12 -15.93 2.66
C ALA A 2 3.31 -14.89 1.55
N ALA A 3 3.16 -15.29 0.29
CA ALA A 3 3.22 -14.37 -0.83
C ALA A 3 2.11 -13.31 -0.68
N ILE A 4 2.47 -12.03 -0.65
CA ILE A 4 1.50 -10.92 -0.58
C ILE A 4 0.91 -10.75 -1.98
N GLU A 5 -0.39 -11.00 -2.13
CA GLU A 5 -1.08 -10.85 -3.41
C GLU A 5 -1.78 -9.48 -3.51
N LEU A 6 -1.31 -8.63 -4.41
CA LEU A 6 -1.83 -7.27 -4.61
C LEU A 6 -3.20 -7.26 -5.32
N TYR A 7 -3.88 -6.10 -5.31
CA TYR A 7 -5.19 -5.96 -5.94
C TYR A 7 -5.12 -6.14 -7.46
N SER A 8 -4.09 -5.59 -8.11
CA SER A 8 -3.80 -5.79 -9.53
C SER A 8 -3.69 -7.26 -9.92
N GLN A 9 -2.95 -8.03 -9.12
CA GLN A 9 -2.79 -9.47 -9.30
C GLN A 9 -4.13 -10.21 -9.17
N ARG A 10 -4.94 -9.84 -8.17
CA ARG A 10 -6.29 -10.38 -7.98
C ARG A 10 -7.23 -10.02 -9.13
N GLN A 11 -7.18 -8.77 -9.61
CA GLN A 11 -7.99 -8.31 -10.75
C GLN A 11 -7.65 -9.06 -12.03
N ARG A 12 -6.37 -9.29 -12.31
CA ARG A 12 -5.93 -10.07 -13.48
C ARG A 12 -6.50 -11.49 -13.43
N LYS A 13 -6.40 -12.17 -12.28
CA LYS A 13 -6.99 -13.51 -12.09
C LYS A 13 -8.51 -13.51 -12.22
N LEU A 14 -9.19 -12.48 -11.75
CA LEU A 14 -10.64 -12.34 -11.89
C LEU A 14 -11.06 -12.12 -13.36
N ALA A 15 -10.30 -11.30 -14.11
CA ALA A 15 -10.53 -11.08 -15.53
C ALA A 15 -10.38 -12.37 -16.35
N GLU A 16 -9.41 -13.22 -16.01
CA GLU A 16 -9.21 -14.55 -16.61
C GLU A 16 -10.39 -15.51 -16.30
N SER A 17 -11.12 -15.29 -15.20
CA SER A 17 -12.23 -16.15 -14.75
C SER A 17 -13.60 -15.82 -15.38
N GLY A 18 -13.68 -14.80 -16.25
CA GLY A 18 -14.88 -14.50 -17.05
C GLY A 18 -16.09 -13.92 -16.30
N LYS A 19 -15.98 -13.63 -14.99
CA LYS A 19 -17.02 -12.94 -14.21
C LYS A 19 -16.80 -11.44 -14.22
N ALA A 20 -17.45 -10.74 -15.15
CA ALA A 20 -17.50 -9.29 -15.17
C ALA A 20 -18.92 -8.83 -14.86
N ASP A 21 -19.13 -8.24 -13.68
CA ASP A 21 -19.88 -6.98 -13.56
C ASP A 21 -19.74 -6.41 -12.14
N VAL A 22 -18.90 -5.38 -11.96
CA VAL A 22 -18.88 -4.54 -10.76
C VAL A 22 -18.48 -3.14 -11.19
N TYR A 23 -19.23 -2.13 -10.77
CA TYR A 23 -18.90 -0.71 -10.89
C TYR A 23 -17.41 -0.48 -10.58
N ARG A 24 -16.62 -0.17 -11.60
CA ARG A 24 -15.22 0.24 -11.45
C ARG A 24 -15.21 1.74 -11.16
N TYR A 25 -14.51 2.10 -10.09
CA TYR A 25 -14.13 3.49 -9.86
C TYR A 25 -12.81 3.71 -10.59
N ASP A 26 -12.80 4.60 -11.58
CA ASP A 26 -11.59 4.83 -12.39
C ASP A 26 -10.59 5.76 -11.70
N ILE A 27 -11.01 6.48 -10.66
CA ILE A 27 -10.23 7.54 -10.02
C ILE A 27 -10.40 7.49 -8.50
N MET A 28 -9.29 7.45 -7.78
CA MET A 28 -9.26 7.70 -6.35
C MET A 28 -9.20 9.23 -6.11
N PRO A 29 -10.16 9.81 -5.37
CA PRO A 29 -10.20 11.25 -5.13
C PRO A 29 -8.91 11.77 -4.47
N GLU A 30 -8.41 12.91 -4.93
CA GLU A 30 -7.18 13.52 -4.41
C GLU A 30 -7.22 13.75 -2.88
N PRO A 31 -8.33 14.23 -2.27
CA PRO A 31 -8.40 14.38 -0.81
C PRO A 31 -8.20 13.06 -0.07
N LEU A 32 -8.73 11.95 -0.62
CA LEU A 32 -8.58 10.62 -0.02
C LEU A 32 -7.14 10.13 -0.10
N ARG A 33 -6.43 10.44 -1.20
CA ARG A 33 -5.00 10.13 -1.31
C ARG A 33 -4.19 10.88 -0.26
N VAL A 34 -4.42 12.19 -0.10
CA VAL A 34 -3.74 12.99 0.93
C VAL A 34 -4.04 12.46 2.34
N GLN A 35 -5.31 12.15 2.64
CA GLN A 35 -5.71 11.55 3.92
C GLN A 35 -5.02 10.22 4.19
N THR A 36 -4.87 9.39 3.15
CA THR A 36 -4.16 8.12 3.23
C THR A 36 -2.69 8.31 3.59
N CYS A 37 -2.01 9.31 3.01
CA CYS A 37 -0.64 9.65 3.39
C CYS A 37 -0.53 10.07 4.86
N HIS A 38 -1.52 10.82 5.38
CA HIS A 38 -1.55 11.15 6.81
C HIS A 38 -1.70 9.89 7.68
N ILE A 39 -2.63 9.00 7.35
CA ILE A 39 -2.83 7.72 8.05
C ILE A 39 -1.53 6.90 8.07
N TRP A 40 -0.81 6.83 6.95
CA TRP A 40 0.45 6.08 6.91
C TRP A 40 1.54 6.71 7.77
N ARG A 41 1.61 8.04 7.85
CA ARG A 41 2.58 8.72 8.73
C ARG A 41 2.30 8.41 10.19
N ASP A 42 1.03 8.34 10.57
CA ASP A 42 0.62 8.00 11.93
C ASP A 42 0.82 6.51 12.25
N ALA A 43 0.56 5.62 11.29
CA ALA A 43 0.63 4.17 11.49
C ALA A 43 2.03 3.56 11.31
N LEU A 44 2.78 4.00 10.30
CA LEU A 44 4.10 3.46 9.92
C LEU A 44 5.26 4.37 10.35
N GLY A 45 4.95 5.58 10.80
CA GLY A 45 5.93 6.57 11.25
C GLY A 45 6.58 7.37 10.12
N ILE A 46 7.26 8.45 10.50
CA ILE A 46 7.76 9.49 9.58
C ILE A 46 9.15 9.20 8.96
N GLY A 47 9.80 8.08 9.32
CA GLY A 47 11.12 7.71 8.79
C GLY A 47 12.31 8.34 9.52
N SER A 48 12.10 9.06 10.64
CA SER A 48 13.16 9.67 11.44
C SER A 48 13.91 8.67 12.33
N HIS A 49 13.34 7.49 12.57
CA HIS A 49 13.94 6.41 13.35
C HIS A 49 14.33 5.24 12.44
N GLN A 50 15.45 4.56 12.75
CA GLN A 50 15.96 3.42 11.97
C GLN A 50 14.88 2.36 11.68
N PHE A 51 14.05 2.04 12.67
CA PHE A 51 12.94 1.09 12.51
C PHE A 51 11.94 1.54 11.42
N THR A 52 11.50 2.79 11.46
CA THR A 52 10.58 3.36 10.47
C THR A 52 11.23 3.50 9.08
N SER A 53 12.53 3.79 9.02
CA SER A 53 13.28 3.83 7.75
C SER A 53 13.27 2.47 7.06
N ASN A 54 13.48 1.38 7.81
CA ASN A 54 13.49 0.03 7.28
C ASN A 54 12.12 -0.39 6.72
N ILE A 55 11.01 0.06 7.32
CA ILE A 55 9.65 -0.20 6.84
C ILE A 55 9.44 0.46 5.47
N TRP A 56 9.79 1.74 5.34
CA TRP A 56 9.61 2.47 4.09
C TRP A 56 10.51 1.95 2.96
N GLU A 57 11.74 1.55 3.28
CA GLU A 57 12.63 0.87 2.33
C GLU A 57 12.02 -0.46 1.85
N HIS A 58 11.43 -1.24 2.76
CA HIS A 58 10.78 -2.49 2.42
C HIS A 58 9.56 -2.30 1.51
N ILE A 59 8.70 -1.33 1.83
CA ILE A 59 7.54 -0.94 1.01
C ILE A 59 8.01 -0.52 -0.38
N HIS A 60 9.03 0.34 -0.46
CA HIS A 60 9.59 0.84 -1.72
C HIS A 60 10.07 -0.32 -2.61
N LYS A 61 10.85 -1.26 -2.04
CA LYS A 61 11.37 -2.41 -2.78
C LYS A 61 10.26 -3.32 -3.31
N ILE A 62 9.24 -3.60 -2.50
CA ILE A 62 8.13 -4.45 -2.93
C ILE A 62 7.36 -3.78 -4.07
N LEU A 63 6.94 -2.52 -3.91
CA LEU A 63 6.19 -1.80 -4.93
C LEU A 63 6.99 -1.63 -6.22
N ALA A 64 8.27 -1.27 -6.12
CA ALA A 64 9.14 -1.13 -7.29
C ALA A 64 9.23 -2.45 -8.06
N LYS A 65 9.44 -3.57 -7.36
CA LYS A 65 9.48 -4.91 -7.94
C LYS A 65 8.16 -5.29 -8.61
N GLU A 66 7.04 -5.11 -7.91
CA GLU A 66 5.70 -5.47 -8.39
C GLU A 66 5.26 -4.64 -9.59
N LYS A 67 5.67 -3.37 -9.64
CA LYS A 67 5.38 -2.46 -10.75
C LYS A 67 6.41 -2.51 -11.88
N GLY A 68 7.45 -3.33 -11.73
CA GLY A 68 8.50 -3.49 -12.73
C GLY A 68 9.34 -2.23 -12.96
N VAL A 69 9.47 -1.36 -11.96
CA VAL A 69 10.26 -0.12 -12.02
C VAL A 69 11.50 -0.23 -11.14
N PHE A 70 12.60 0.41 -11.56
CA PHE A 70 13.85 0.40 -10.78
C PHE A 70 13.72 1.12 -9.42
N ALA A 71 12.90 2.19 -9.38
CA ALA A 71 12.58 2.93 -8.18
C ALA A 71 11.28 3.72 -8.38
N LEU A 72 10.51 3.91 -7.30
CA LEU A 72 9.24 4.65 -7.34
C LEU A 72 9.39 6.18 -7.41
N GLY A 73 10.60 6.72 -7.22
CA GLY A 73 10.85 8.16 -7.18
C GLY A 73 12.31 8.52 -7.40
N GLY A 74 12.64 9.80 -7.21
CA GLY A 74 13.97 10.34 -7.47
C GLY A 74 15.05 9.76 -6.55
N ARG A 75 16.29 9.72 -7.03
CA ARG A 75 17.44 9.18 -6.28
C ARG A 75 17.69 9.90 -4.95
N TYR A 76 17.37 11.19 -4.88
CA TYR A 76 17.61 12.07 -3.73
C TYR A 76 16.47 12.12 -2.71
N ASP A 77 15.32 11.52 -3.03
CA ASP A 77 14.20 11.46 -2.08
C ASP A 77 14.42 10.31 -1.08
N GLY A 78 14.00 10.50 0.17
CA GLY A 78 13.90 9.40 1.14
C GLY A 78 12.83 8.38 0.71
N ASP A 79 12.95 7.12 1.15
CA ASP A 79 12.06 6.04 0.69
C ASP A 79 10.57 6.32 0.95
N ARG A 80 10.25 6.94 2.10
CA ARG A 80 8.89 7.43 2.39
C ARG A 80 8.41 8.41 1.32
N ALA A 81 9.20 9.43 1.03
CA ALA A 81 8.84 10.48 0.08
C ALA A 81 8.72 9.92 -1.34
N ARG A 82 9.54 8.93 -1.72
CA ARG A 82 9.40 8.19 -2.98
C ARG A 82 8.05 7.48 -3.06
N CYS A 83 7.66 6.75 -2.01
CA CYS A 83 6.37 6.05 -1.95
C CYS A 83 5.18 7.02 -1.97
N GLU A 84 5.22 8.11 -1.20
CA GLU A 84 4.15 9.12 -1.17
C GLU A 84 3.99 9.81 -2.53
N LYS A 85 5.08 10.28 -3.13
CA LYS A 85 5.03 10.93 -4.46
C LYS A 85 4.48 9.99 -5.53
N TRP A 86 4.92 8.72 -5.51
CA TRP A 86 4.42 7.71 -6.42
C TRP A 86 2.92 7.48 -6.23
N PHE A 87 2.48 7.34 -4.97
CA PHE A 87 1.06 7.14 -4.65
C PHE A 87 0.16 8.30 -5.05
N LEU A 88 0.64 9.55 -4.97
CA LEU A 88 -0.13 10.70 -5.43
C LEU A 88 -0.24 10.74 -6.96
N GLY A 89 0.78 10.31 -7.69
CA GLY A 89 0.82 10.35 -9.16
C GLY A 89 0.32 9.11 -9.89
N THR A 90 -0.01 8.04 -9.18
CA THR A 90 -0.35 6.73 -9.80
C THR A 90 -1.82 6.60 -10.18
N ASP A 91 -2.12 5.63 -11.06
CA ASP A 91 -3.47 5.26 -11.46
C ASP A 91 -4.26 4.61 -10.31
N PHE A 92 -5.57 4.39 -10.49
CA PHE A 92 -6.41 3.82 -9.44
C PHE A 92 -5.91 2.44 -8.97
N GLU A 93 -5.47 1.59 -9.90
CA GLU A 93 -4.95 0.26 -9.60
C GLU A 93 -3.64 0.34 -8.80
N GLY A 94 -2.72 1.21 -9.20
CA GLY A 94 -1.50 1.50 -8.44
C GLY A 94 -1.78 2.07 -7.05
N ALA A 95 -2.79 2.93 -6.93
CA ALA A 95 -3.18 3.51 -5.65
C ALA A 95 -3.69 2.44 -4.69
N ILE A 96 -4.61 1.57 -5.15
CA ILE A 96 -5.12 0.47 -4.33
C ILE A 96 -4.02 -0.52 -3.95
N ASP A 97 -3.13 -0.87 -4.88
CA ASP A 97 -2.02 -1.78 -4.58
C ASP A 97 -1.13 -1.25 -3.45
N THR A 98 -0.87 0.06 -3.46
CA THR A 98 -0.07 0.70 -2.40
C THR A 98 -0.79 0.68 -1.07
N VAL A 99 -2.08 1.04 -1.06
CA VAL A 99 -2.91 0.98 0.14
C VAL A 99 -2.96 -0.45 0.70
N GLY A 100 -3.17 -1.44 -0.17
CA GLY A 100 -3.21 -2.85 0.20
C GLY A 100 -1.90 -3.31 0.82
N LEU A 101 -0.77 -3.00 0.20
CA LEU A 101 0.55 -3.36 0.73
C LEU A 101 0.82 -2.70 2.10
N CYS A 102 0.56 -1.40 2.22
CA CYS A 102 0.75 -0.66 3.48
C CYS A 102 -0.09 -1.25 4.61
N LEU A 103 -1.33 -1.65 4.34
CA LEU A 103 -2.21 -2.28 5.34
C LEU A 103 -1.72 -3.68 5.75
N VAL A 104 -1.26 -4.50 4.80
CA VAL A 104 -0.69 -5.83 5.10
C VAL A 104 0.54 -5.67 5.99
N ILE A 105 1.45 -4.76 5.66
CA ILE A 105 2.65 -4.51 6.46
C ILE A 105 2.28 -3.97 7.85
N SER A 106 1.35 -3.02 7.93
CA SER A 106 0.83 -2.53 9.22
C SER A 106 0.26 -3.65 10.08
N SER A 107 -0.53 -4.56 9.49
CA SER A 107 -1.09 -5.72 10.20
C SER A 107 -0.02 -6.71 10.67
N SER A 108 1.10 -6.84 9.95
CA SER A 108 2.21 -7.71 10.33
C SER A 108 3.05 -7.13 11.49
N LEU A 109 2.97 -5.82 11.71
CA LEU A 109 3.63 -5.12 12.82
C LEU A 109 2.82 -5.18 14.12
N LEU A 110 1.50 -5.41 14.02
CA LEU A 110 0.62 -5.54 15.17
C LEU A 110 0.74 -6.95 15.79
N PRO A 111 0.84 -7.07 17.13
CA PRO A 111 0.93 -8.37 17.79
C PRO A 111 -0.37 -9.18 17.60
N PRO A 112 -0.32 -10.52 17.53
CA PRO A 112 -1.45 -11.36 17.11
C PRO A 112 -2.72 -11.25 17.97
N TRP A 113 -2.65 -10.64 19.16
CA TRP A 113 -3.82 -10.42 20.02
C TRP A 113 -4.65 -9.18 19.64
N THR A 114 -4.13 -8.21 18.89
CA THR A 114 -4.93 -7.05 18.44
C THR A 114 -5.99 -7.42 17.41
N THR A 115 -5.77 -8.50 16.65
CA THR A 115 -6.74 -9.03 15.68
C THR A 115 -7.91 -9.75 16.37
N MET A 116 -7.77 -10.14 17.64
CA MET A 116 -8.81 -10.83 18.41
C MET A 116 -9.83 -9.90 19.09
N ILE A 117 -9.63 -8.59 19.11
CA ILE A 117 -10.49 -7.65 19.87
C ILE A 117 -11.48 -6.87 18.97
N GLY A 118 -11.40 -7.01 17.64
CA GLY A 118 -12.07 -6.09 16.70
C GLY A 118 -13.31 -6.59 15.95
N PHE A 119 -14.13 -7.51 16.47
CA PHE A 119 -15.51 -7.70 15.95
C PHE A 119 -16.41 -8.44 16.96
N ARG A 120 -16.50 -7.95 18.20
CA ARG A 120 -17.56 -8.39 19.12
C ARG A 120 -17.96 -7.28 20.08
N SER A 121 -18.88 -6.44 19.62
CA SER A 121 -19.87 -5.68 20.41
C SER A 121 -20.81 -5.08 19.35
N GLY A 122 -22.11 -5.31 19.37
CA GLY A 122 -23.01 -5.46 20.52
C GLY A 122 -24.02 -4.35 20.38
#